data_AF-A0A433GZ91-F1
#
_entry.id   AF-A0A433GZ91-F1
#
_cell.length_a   1.000
_cell.length_b   1.000
_cell.length_c   1.000
_cell.angle_alpha   90.00
_cell.angle_beta   90.00
_cell.angle_gamma   90.00
#
_symmetry.space_group_name_H-M   'P 1'
#
loop_
_entity.id
_entity.type
_entity.pdbx_description
1 polymer ?
#
loop_
_entity_poly.entity_id
_entity_poly.type
_entity_poly.pdbx_seq_one_letter_code
_entity_poly.pdbx_strand_id
1 'polypeptide(L)' 'MPTQFEPPRSSSDQEFQAMAVGMVSGAVPGIVIGLIVSLFLGNPAMWVSIVGGVGIVIGLVGAVMYNKRRTRRRD' A
#
# COMPACT_ATOMS: atom_id res chain seq x y z
N MET A 1 -34.54 17.41 -2.96
CA MET A 1 -33.45 16.58 -2.42
C MET A 1 -32.62 16.15 -3.63
N PRO A 2 -31.36 16.60 -3.79
CA PRO A 2 -30.55 16.06 -4.86
C PRO A 2 -30.28 14.60 -4.50
N THR A 3 -30.87 13.67 -5.24
CA THR A 3 -30.51 12.26 -5.18
C THR A 3 -29.13 12.14 -5.78
N GLN A 4 -28.11 12.31 -4.91
CA GLN A 4 -26.74 11.97 -5.21
C GLN A 4 -26.73 10.47 -5.53
N PHE A 5 -26.68 10.17 -6.83
CA PHE A 5 -26.63 8.81 -7.33
C PHE A 5 -25.22 8.29 -7.01
N GLU A 6 -25.04 7.67 -5.84
CA GLU A 6 -23.82 6.93 -5.53
C GLU A 6 -23.80 5.69 -6.46
N PRO A 7 -22.84 5.57 -7.39
CA PRO A 7 -22.76 4.38 -8.22
C PRO A 7 -22.48 3.16 -7.32
N PRO A 8 -23.08 1.99 -7.61
CA PRO A 8 -22.85 0.79 -6.82
C PRO A 8 -21.37 0.43 -6.90
N ARG A 9 -20.62 0.61 -5.81
CA ARG A 9 -19.21 0.22 -5.73
C ARG A 9 -19.12 -1.29 -5.94
N SER A 10 -18.49 -1.68 -7.04
CA SER A 10 -18.27 -3.08 -7.39
C SER A 10 -17.40 -3.74 -6.31
N SER A 11 -17.58 -5.05 -6.08
CA SER A 11 -16.66 -5.83 -5.23
C SER A 11 -15.22 -5.73 -5.75
N SER A 12 -15.06 -5.59 -7.07
CA SER A 12 -13.77 -5.36 -7.71
C SER A 12 -13.14 -4.03 -7.29
N ASP A 13 -13.92 -2.95 -7.17
CA ASP A 13 -13.41 -1.63 -6.75
C ASP A 13 -12.86 -1.69 -5.32
N GLN A 14 -13.48 -2.47 -4.45
CA GLN A 14 -13.04 -2.65 -3.07
C GLN A 14 -11.71 -3.44 -3.00
N GLU A 15 -11.53 -4.45 -3.85
CA GLU A 15 -10.27 -5.20 -3.95
C GLU A 15 -9.16 -4.34 -4.53
N PHE A 16 -9.43 -3.56 -5.59
CA PHE A 16 -8.48 -2.60 -6.13
C PHE A 16 -8.08 -1.54 -5.10
N GLN A 17 -9.05 -1.02 -4.35
CA GLN A 17 -8.77 -0.07 -3.28
C GLN A 17 -7.92 -0.70 -2.17
N ALA A 18 -8.19 -1.94 -1.77
CA ALA A 18 -7.40 -2.64 -0.77
C ALA A 18 -5.95 -2.87 -1.24
N MET A 19 -5.75 -3.22 -2.51
CA MET A 19 -4.42 -3.34 -3.11
C MET A 19 -3.69 -2.00 -3.20
N ALA A 20 -4.38 -0.93 -3.62
CA ALA A 20 -3.83 0.41 -3.68
C ALA A 20 -3.41 0.92 -2.29
N VAL A 21 -4.25 0.70 -1.28
CA VAL A 21 -3.93 1.02 0.12
C VAL A 21 -2.74 0.20 0.60
N GLY A 22 -2.66 -1.09 0.25
CA GLY A 22 -1.51 -1.95 0.54
C GLY A 22 -0.21 -1.39 -0.04
N MET A 23 -0.23 -1.00 -1.31
CA MET A 23 0.91 -0.41 -2.00
C MET A 23 1.35 0.91 -1.35
N VAL A 24 0.42 1.83 -1.08
CA VAL A 24 0.72 3.12 -0.46
C VAL A 24 1.23 2.93 0.97
N SER A 25 0.63 2.01 1.73
CA SER A 25 1.02 1.71 3.11
C SER A 25 2.45 1.15 3.23
N GLY A 26 2.97 0.51 2.18
CA GLY A 26 4.35 0.05 2.11
C GLY A 26 5.31 1.07 1.52
N ALA A 27 4.89 1.73 0.44
CA ALA A 27 5.71 2.69 -0.30
C ALA A 27 6.07 3.92 0.55
N VAL A 28 5.08 4.53 1.21
CA VAL A 28 5.26 5.76 1.97
C VAL A 28 6.30 5.58 3.09
N PRO A 29 6.17 4.60 4.01
CA PRO A 29 7.19 4.40 5.03
C PRO A 29 8.53 3.95 4.44
N GLY A 30 8.54 3.15 3.36
CA GLY A 30 9.78 2.75 2.68
C GLY A 30 10.56 3.94 2.11
N ILE A 31 9.86 4.89 1.50
CA ILE A 31 10.46 6.13 0.98
C ILE A 31 10.98 7.00 2.13
N VAL A 32 10.20 7.16 3.21
CA VAL A 32 10.62 7.95 4.38
C VAL A 32 11.91 7.38 4.99
N ILE A 33 11.96 6.06 5.20
CA ILE A 33 13.17 5.40 5.73
C ILE A 33 14.32 5.54 4.72
N GLY A 34 14.09 5.33 3.44
CA GLY A 34 15.11 5.48 2.40
C GLY A 34 15.72 6.89 2.36
N LEU A 35 14.89 7.93 2.56
CA LEU A 35 15.34 9.31 2.68
C LEU A 35 16.17 9.53 3.95
N ILE A 36 15.72 9.01 5.10
CA ILE A 36 16.47 9.13 6.36
C ILE A 36 17.85 8.46 6.23
N VAL A 37 17.90 7.25 5.68
CA VAL A 37 19.15 6.52 5.45
C VAL A 37 20.07 7.29 4.50
N SER A 38 19.50 7.93 3.47
CA SER A 38 20.29 8.72 2.52
C SER A 38 20.98 9.95 3.13
N LEU A 39 20.43 10.50 4.22
CA LEU A 39 21.08 11.61 4.94
C LEU A 39 22.42 11.17 5.56
N PHE A 40 22.56 9.90 5.90
CA PHE A 40 23.77 9.36 6.53
C PHE A 40 24.74 8.71 5.53
N LEU A 41 24.23 8.02 4.50
CA LEU A 41 25.06 7.25 3.55
C LEU A 41 25.23 7.92 2.18
N GLY A 42 24.58 9.07 1.95
CA GLY A 42 24.54 9.73 0.63
C GLY A 42 23.70 8.95 -0.38
N ASN A 43 23.66 9.41 -1.64
CA ASN A 43 22.94 8.77 -2.76
C ASN A 43 21.42 8.55 -2.52
N PRO A 44 20.63 9.63 -2.39
CA PRO A 44 19.20 9.55 -2.09
C PRO A 44 18.39 8.72 -3.09
N ALA A 45 18.66 8.85 -4.39
CA ALA A 45 17.96 8.08 -5.41
C ALA A 45 18.10 6.56 -5.22
N MET A 46 19.28 6.09 -4.82
CA MET A 46 19.56 4.66 -4.62
C MET A 46 18.80 4.11 -3.39
N TRP A 47 18.93 4.76 -2.24
CA TRP A 47 18.29 4.28 -1.01
C TRP A 47 16.77 4.39 -1.03
N VAL A 48 16.23 5.46 -1.64
CA VAL A 48 14.78 5.58 -1.83
C VAL A 48 14.25 4.48 -2.77
N SER A 49 14.99 4.13 -3.83
CA SER A 49 14.60 3.04 -4.72
C SER A 49 14.63 1.68 -4.02
N ILE A 50 15.72 1.36 -3.32
CA ILE A 50 15.87 0.07 -2.63
C ILE A 50 14.84 -0.07 -1.50
N VAL A 51 14.83 0.89 -0.58
CA VAL A 51 13.98 0.82 0.62
C VAL A 51 12.50 1.04 0.24
N GLY A 52 12.22 1.93 -0.71
CA GLY A 52 10.87 2.10 -1.26
C GLY A 52 10.36 0.85 -1.98
N GLY A 53 11.21 0.21 -2.80
CA GLY A 53 10.87 -1.04 -3.48
C GLY A 53 10.59 -2.19 -2.50
N VAL A 54 11.43 -2.36 -1.48
CA VAL A 54 11.20 -3.34 -0.41
C VAL A 54 9.93 -3.02 0.37
N GLY A 55 9.68 -1.74 0.68
CA GLY A 55 8.47 -1.27 1.34
C GLY A 55 7.20 -1.64 0.56
N ILE A 56 7.19 -1.41 -0.76
CA ILE A 56 6.05 -1.79 -1.63
C ILE A 56 5.78 -3.30 -1.57
N VAL A 57 6.82 -4.13 -1.69
CA VAL A 57 6.67 -5.59 -1.64
C VAL A 57 6.07 -6.03 -0.30
N ILE A 58 6.60 -5.52 0.82
CA ILE A 58 6.09 -5.84 2.16
C ILE A 58 4.64 -5.35 2.33
N GLY A 59 4.32 -4.14 1.88
CA GLY A 59 2.97 -3.57 1.94
C GLY A 59 1.95 -4.36 1.14
N LEU A 60 2.31 -4.82 -0.06
CA LEU A 60 1.47 -5.67 -0.90
C LEU A 60 1.26 -7.05 -0.26
N VAL A 61 2.34 -7.71 0.19
CA VAL A 61 2.25 -9.01 0.87
C VAL A 61 1.39 -8.89 2.13
N GLY A 62 1.57 -7.83 2.92
CA GLY A 62 0.77 -7.53 4.10
C GLY A 62 -0.71 -7.35 3.77
N ALA A 63 -1.02 -6.58 2.72
CA ALA A 63 -2.40 -6.37 2.28
C ALA A 63 -3.07 -7.66 1.80
N VAL A 64 -2.37 -8.48 1.01
CA VAL A 64 -2.86 -9.79 0.56
C VAL A 64 -3.12 -10.72 1.75
N MET A 65 -2.17 -10.80 2.70
CA MET A 65 -2.32 -11.60 3.91
C MET A 65 -3.49 -11.11 4.78
N TYR A 66 -3.65 -9.79 4.91
CA TYR A 66 -4.73 -9.18 5.67
C TYR A 66 -6.11 -9.49 5.05
N ASN A 67 -6.23 -9.33 3.73
CA ASN A 67 -7.46 -9.67 3.01
C ASN A 67 -7.78 -11.16 3.14
N LYS A 68 -6.78 -12.03 2.95
CA LYS A 68 -6.94 -13.49 3.08
C LYS A 68 -7.37 -13.92 4.49
N ARG A 69 -6.89 -13.25 5.54
CA ARG A 69 -7.32 -13.50 6.93
C ARG A 69 -8.74 -13.01 7.21
N ARG A 70 -9.18 -11.91 6.58
CA ARG A 70 -10.56 -11.43 6.70
C ARG A 70 -11.56 -12.32 5.99
N THR A 71 -11.22 -12.87 4.82
CA THR A 71 -12.09 -13.81 4.11
C THR A 71 -12.31 -15.09 4.93
N ARG A 72 -11.26 -15.63 5.57
CA ARG A 72 -11.36 -16.79 6.47
C ARG A 72 -12.10 -16.56 7.80
N ARG A 73 -12.37 -15.31 8.18
CA ARG A 73 -13.15 -14.98 9.40
C ARG A 73 -14.65 -14.81 9.12
N ARG A 74 -15.07 -14.90 7.86
CA ARG A 74 -16.47 -14.79 7.43
C ARG A 74 -17.14 -16.15 7.16
N ASP A 75 -16.38 -17.25 7.22
CA ASP A 75 -16.87 -18.64 7.24
C ASP A 75 -16.87 -19.16 8.68
#